data_AF-A0A9D1TYP3-F1
#
_entry.id   AF-A0A9D1TYP3-F1
#
_cell.length_a   1.000
_cell.length_b   1.000
_cell.length_c   1.000
_cell.angle_alpha   90.00
_cell.angle_beta   90.00
_cell.angle_gamma   90.00
#
_symmetry.space_group_name_H-M   'P 1'
#
loop_
_entity.id
_entity.type
_entity.pdbx_description
1 polymer ?
#
loop_
_entity_poly.entity_id
_entity_poly.type
_entity_poly.pdbx_seq_one_letter_code
_entity_poly.pdbx_strand_id
1 'polypeptide(L)'
;MRKKTVILIIFILAAVLLLVLPLADKTSGSERVIIDNTLREIVHPSCFDQAELTNYIDEVSYSRATEELGYTVEDECSGQYLEEGRESVISKIFN
;
A
#
# COMPACT_ATOMS: atom_id res chain seq x y z
N MET A 1 -0.97 12.03 -41.70
CA MET A 1 -0.98 10.76 -40.95
C MET A 1 -2.32 10.06 -41.20
N ARG A 2 -2.35 8.75 -41.45
CA ARG A 2 -3.62 8.02 -41.59
C ARG A 2 -4.36 8.08 -40.25
N LYS A 3 -5.69 8.26 -40.24
CA LYS A 3 -6.51 8.34 -39.01
C LYS A 3 -6.19 7.18 -38.02
N LYS A 4 -5.97 5.98 -38.56
CA LYS A 4 -5.56 4.79 -37.79
C LYS A 4 -4.24 4.96 -37.03
N THR A 5 -3.25 5.61 -37.64
CA THR A 5 -1.94 5.87 -37.02
C THR A 5 -2.04 6.86 -35.88
N VAL A 6 -2.88 7.90 -36.02
CA VAL A 6 -3.11 8.89 -34.96
C VAL A 6 -3.80 8.24 -33.75
N ILE A 7 -4.81 7.39 -33.99
CA ILE A 7 -5.50 6.65 -32.92
C ILE A 7 -4.52 5.75 -32.16
N LEU A 8 -3.68 5.00 -32.88
CA LEU A 8 -2.68 4.12 -32.27
C LEU A 8 -1.72 4.91 -31.36
N ILE A 9 -1.24 6.06 -31.83
CA ILE A 9 -0.32 6.91 -31.05
C ILE A 9 -0.98 7.41 -29.77
N ILE A 10 -2.25 7.82 -29.83
CA ILE A 10 -2.99 8.26 -28.63
C ILE A 10 -3.11 7.12 -27.61
N PHE A 11 -3.44 5.90 -28.06
CA PHE A 11 -3.52 4.74 -27.16
C PHE A 11 -2.18 4.41 -26.53
N ILE A 12 -1.09 4.43 -27.29
CA ILE A 12 0.26 4.19 -26.76
C ILE A 12 0.61 5.26 -25.73
N LEU A 13 0.35 6.53 -26.03
CA LEU A 13 0.65 7.63 -25.12
C LEU A 13 -0.16 7.53 -23.82
N ALA A 14 -1.45 7.18 -23.91
CA ALA A 14 -2.29 6.96 -22.74
C ALA A 14 -1.81 5.77 -21.89
N ALA A 15 -1.38 4.67 -22.52
CA ALA A 15 -0.83 3.52 -21.82
C ALA A 15 0.48 3.86 -21.10
N VAL A 16 1.40 4.59 -21.76
CA VAL A 16 2.64 5.06 -21.14
C VAL A 16 2.33 5.99 -19.95
N LEU A 17 1.36 6.89 -20.10
CA LEU A 17 0.97 7.81 -19.03
C LEU A 17 0.44 7.05 -17.80
N LEU A 18 -0.41 6.04 -18.00
CA LEU A 18 -0.94 5.21 -16.90
C LEU A 18 0.17 4.48 -16.13
N LEU A 19 1.24 4.07 -16.80
CA LEU A 19 2.34 3.36 -16.14
C LEU A 19 3.23 4.27 -15.27
N VAL A 20 3.33 5.55 -15.63
CA VAL A 20 4.18 6.53 -14.95
C VAL A 20 3.45 7.23 -13.79
N LEU A 21 2.12 7.35 -13.86
CA LEU A 21 1.34 7.95 -12.78
C LEU A 21 1.40 7.10 -11.50
N PRO A 22 1.42 7.75 -10.31
CA PRO A 22 1.47 7.06 -9.02
C PRO A 22 0.10 6.49 -8.65
N LEU A 23 -0.25 5.38 -9.28
CA LEU A 23 -1.55 4.73 -9.15
C LEU A 23 -1.53 3.47 -8.29
N ALA A 24 -0.36 2.91 -7.99
CA ALA A 24 -0.27 1.73 -7.15
C ALA A 24 0.03 2.14 -5.70
N ASP A 25 -0.65 1.54 -4.73
CA ASP A 25 -0.32 1.78 -3.32
C ASP A 25 1.02 1.12 -3.01
N LYS A 26 1.87 1.76 -2.21
CA LYS A 26 3.17 1.17 -1.83
C LYS A 26 2.98 -0.11 -1.05
N THR A 27 2.25 -0.03 0.06
CA THR A 27 1.79 -1.20 0.81
C THR A 27 0.55 -1.79 0.14
N SER A 28 0.54 -3.11 -0.09
CA SER A 28 -0.66 -3.77 -0.61
C SER A 28 -1.79 -3.66 0.40
N GLY A 29 -3.01 -3.29 -0.04
CA GLY A 29 -4.18 -3.33 0.84
C GLY A 29 -4.46 -4.73 1.40
N SER A 30 -4.05 -5.79 0.70
CA SER A 30 -4.16 -7.17 1.15
C SER A 30 -2.99 -7.61 2.07
N GLU A 31 -2.02 -6.75 2.33
CA GLU A 31 -0.88 -7.06 3.21
C GLU A 31 -1.42 -7.46 4.59
N ARG A 32 -0.83 -8.49 5.19
CA ARG A 32 -1.28 -9.00 6.48
C ARG A 32 -0.63 -8.17 7.58
N VAL A 33 -1.45 -7.62 8.47
CA VAL A 33 -0.99 -6.82 9.60
C VAL A 33 -1.61 -7.30 10.90
N ILE A 34 -0.90 -7.05 12.00
CA ILE A 34 -1.39 -7.25 13.36
C ILE A 34 -1.95 -5.92 13.82
N ILE A 35 -3.13 -5.91 14.43
CA ILE A 35 -3.71 -4.73 15.05
C ILE A 35 -3.77 -4.91 16.56
N ASP A 36 -3.56 -3.84 17.30
CA ASP A 36 -3.93 -3.76 18.71
C ASP A 36 -5.20 -2.92 18.84
N ASN A 37 -6.29 -3.53 19.33
CA ASN A 37 -7.58 -2.87 19.43
C ASN A 37 -7.68 -1.91 20.64
N THR A 38 -6.79 -2.05 21.62
CA THR A 38 -6.68 -1.15 22.77
C THR A 38 -5.96 0.14 22.40
N LEU A 39 -4.79 0.01 21.77
CA LEU A 39 -3.94 1.13 21.34
C LEU A 39 -4.39 1.74 20.01
N ARG A 40 -5.18 0.99 19.22
CA ARG A 40 -5.60 1.33 17.86
C ARG A 40 -4.42 1.48 16.91
N GLU A 41 -3.45 0.59 17.06
CA GLU A 41 -2.18 0.59 16.35
C GLU A 41 -2.10 -0.58 15.36
N ILE A 42 -1.39 -0.36 14.26
CA ILE A 42 -1.07 -1.34 13.23
C ILE A 42 0.41 -1.70 13.33
N VAL A 43 0.70 -2.99 13.43
CA VAL A 43 2.05 -3.53 13.51
C VAL A 43 2.29 -4.51 12.36
N HIS A 44 3.42 -4.35 11.68
CA HIS A 44 3.87 -5.31 10.67
C HIS A 44 4.32 -6.62 11.36
N PRO A 45 3.99 -7.81 10.84
CA PRO A 45 4.32 -9.07 11.51
C PRO A 45 5.81 -9.27 11.83
N SER A 46 6.71 -8.72 11.01
CA SER A 46 8.17 -8.78 11.27
C SER A 46 8.64 -7.90 12.45
N CYS A 47 7.78 -7.01 12.94
CA CYS A 47 8.06 -6.07 14.03
C CYS A 47 7.38 -6.46 15.35
N PHE A 48 6.66 -7.58 15.37
CA PHE A 48 5.86 -8.01 16.53
C PHE A 48 6.65 -8.05 17.85
N ASP A 49 7.85 -8.63 17.84
CA ASP A 49 8.67 -8.78 19.05
C ASP A 49 9.21 -7.44 19.62
N GLN A 50 9.15 -6.36 18.82
CA GLN A 50 9.62 -5.03 19.18
C GLN A 50 8.46 -4.09 19.54
N ALA A 51 7.23 -4.44 19.15
CA ALA A 51 6.06 -3.62 19.40
C ALA A 51 5.53 -3.82 20.83
N GLU A 52 5.23 -2.71 21.52
CA GLU A 52 4.66 -2.74 22.87
C GLU A 52 3.14 -2.93 22.84
N LEU A 53 2.71 -4.13 22.44
CA LEU A 53 1.28 -4.46 22.30
C LEU A 53 0.64 -4.92 23.62
N THR A 54 -0.67 -4.72 23.70
CA THR A 54 -1.56 -5.34 24.68
C THR A 54 -1.95 -6.76 24.25
N ASN A 55 -2.75 -7.45 25.07
CA ASN A 55 -3.27 -8.78 24.73
C ASN A 55 -4.55 -8.73 23.86
N TYR A 56 -5.03 -7.55 23.46
CA TYR A 56 -6.21 -7.42 22.61
C TYR A 56 -5.84 -7.20 21.14
N ILE A 57 -5.13 -8.18 20.59
CA ILE A 57 -4.60 -8.15 19.22
C ILE A 57 -5.40 -9.05 18.27
N ASP A 58 -5.39 -8.71 16.98
CA ASP A 58 -5.96 -9.52 15.90
C ASP A 58 -5.14 -9.37 14.61
N GLU A 59 -5.33 -10.26 13.63
CA GLU A 59 -4.71 -10.16 12.30
C GLU A 59 -5.76 -9.80 11.25
N VAL A 60 -5.49 -8.74 10.48
CA VAL A 60 -6.39 -8.26 9.42
C VAL A 60 -5.60 -7.85 8.17
N SER A 61 -6.30 -7.46 7.10
CA SER A 61 -5.65 -6.82 5.96
C SER A 61 -5.32 -5.36 6.27
N TYR A 62 -4.23 -4.84 5.67
CA TYR A 62 -3.82 -3.46 5.83
C TYR A 62 -4.91 -2.46 5.43
N SER A 63 -5.65 -2.75 4.35
CA SER A 63 -6.79 -1.93 3.93
C SER A 63 -7.90 -1.89 4.97
N ARG A 64 -8.19 -3.01 5.65
CA ARG A 64 -9.22 -3.04 6.69
C ARG A 64 -8.76 -2.26 7.92
N ALA A 65 -7.52 -2.43 8.33
CA ALA A 65 -6.95 -1.72 9.46
C ALA A 65 -6.98 -0.19 9.25
N THR A 66 -6.65 0.27 8.05
CA THR A 66 -6.58 1.70 7.72
C THR A 66 -7.93 2.30 7.33
N GLU A 67 -8.65 1.70 6.38
CA GLU A 67 -9.85 2.30 5.79
C GLU A 67 -11.14 2.03 6.59
N GLU A 68 -11.27 0.84 7.19
CA GLU A 68 -12.48 0.46 7.94
C GLU A 68 -12.35 0.76 9.43
N LEU A 69 -11.19 0.46 10.03
CA LEU A 69 -10.96 0.60 11.47
C LEU A 69 -10.34 1.96 11.85
N GLY A 70 -9.64 2.60 10.92
CA GLY A 70 -8.97 3.89 11.14
C GLY A 70 -7.86 3.80 12.18
N TYR A 71 -7.04 2.75 12.10
CA TYR A 71 -5.86 2.54 12.95
C TYR A 71 -4.62 3.08 12.23
N THR A 72 -3.57 3.35 12.99
CA THR A 72 -2.35 3.99 12.48
C THR A 72 -1.11 3.16 12.80
N VAL A 73 -0.07 3.31 11.99
CA VAL A 73 1.25 2.74 12.25
C VAL A 73 2.01 3.76 13.10
N GLU A 74 2.25 3.46 14.38
CA GLU A 74 2.94 4.38 15.30
C GLU A 74 4.42 4.01 15.46
N ASP A 75 4.76 2.72 15.37
CA ASP A 75 6.13 2.26 15.56
C ASP A 75 7.03 2.41 14.30
N GLU A 76 8.29 2.78 14.53
CA GLU A 76 9.26 3.02 13.46
C GLU A 76 9.56 1.76 12.62
N CYS A 77 9.52 0.57 13.23
CA CYS A 77 9.82 -0.67 12.52
C CYS A 77 8.73 -0.97 11.49
N SER A 78 7.46 -0.94 11.90
CA SER A 78 6.33 -1.18 11.02
C SER A 78 6.24 -0.13 9.92
N GLY A 79 6.58 1.13 10.22
CA GLY A 79 6.63 2.21 9.21
C GLY A 79 7.60 1.93 8.06
N GLN A 80 8.63 1.11 8.26
CA GLN A 80 9.56 0.69 7.19
C GLN A 80 8.97 -0.37 6.25
N TYR A 81 8.02 -1.17 6.73
CA TYR A 81 7.36 -2.22 5.93
C TYR A 81 6.02 -1.76 5.36
N LEU A 82 5.31 -0.89 6.09
CA LEU A 82 3.98 -0.41 5.78
C LEU A 82 4.05 1.03 5.27
N GLU A 83 4.83 1.25 4.21
CA GLU A 83 4.98 2.57 3.61
C GLU A 83 3.63 3.09 3.10
N GLU A 84 3.29 4.30 3.54
CA GLU A 84 2.12 5.03 3.06
C GLU A 84 2.36 5.66 1.68
N GLY A 85 1.25 5.92 0.99
CA GLY A 85 1.23 6.64 -0.27
C GLY A 85 1.27 5.72 -1.49
N ARG A 86 1.51 6.34 -2.64
CA ARG A 86 1.41 5.69 -3.95
C ARG A 86 2.72 5.77 -4.71
N GLU A 87 3.00 4.72 -5.46
CA GLU A 87 4.10 4.61 -6.39
C GLU A 87 3.60 4.37 -7.81
N SER A 88 4.48 4.61 -8.77
CA SER A 88 4.16 4.32 -10.18
C SER A 88 3.98 2.82 -10.39
N VAL A 89 3.08 2.46 -11.32
CA VAL A 89 2.85 1.05 -11.66
C VAL A 89 4.13 0.39 -12.17
N ILE A 90 4.97 1.13 -12.89
CA ILE A 90 6.29 0.65 -13.32
C ILE A 90 7.19 0.32 -12.12
N SER A 91 7.27 1.21 -11.13
CA SER A 91 8.09 0.99 -9.92
C SER A 91 7.70 -0.32 -9.24
N LYS A 92 6.40 -0.51 -9.01
CA LYS A 92 5.87 -1.69 -8.31
C LYS A 92 6.07 -3.02 -9.06
N ILE A 93 6.19 -2.99 -10.39
CA ILE A 93 6.42 -4.21 -11.18
C ILE A 93 7.90 -4.61 -11.19
N PHE A 94 8.82 -3.64 -11.10
CA PHE A 94 10.26 -3.87 -11.24
C PHE A 94 11.04 -3.87 -9.92
N ASN A 95 10.37 -3.61 -8.79
CA ASN A 95 10.91 -3.71 -7.43
C ASN A 95 10.52 -5.06 -6.81
#